data_AF-A0A0V8QIV7-F1
#
_entry.id   AF-A0A0V8QIV7-F1
#
_cell.length_a   1.000
_cell.length_b   1.000
_cell.length_c   1.000
_cell.angle_alpha   90.00
_cell.angle_beta   90.00
_cell.angle_gamma   90.00
#
_symmetry.space_group_name_H-M   'P 1'
#
loop_
_entity.id
_entity.type
_entity.pdbx_description
1 polymer ?
#
loop_
_entity_poly.entity_id
_entity_poly.type
_entity_poly.pdbx_seq_one_letter_code
_entity_poly.pdbx_strand_id
1 'polypeptide(L)'
;MKKQKKFWNWKNQAGTDEGQERVLELYGTIAETSWFDDDVTPKMFHDELFAGSGPVIVWLNSPGGDCIAASQIYTMLMDYQGDVTVKIDGIAASAASVIAMAGTTVLMAPTALMMIHNPMTMAYGNHEDMEKAIEMLDEVKESIINAYEIKTSMSRAKLSHLMDSETWMNANKAIELGFADDILVDEKKSADDIPAYAFSGKETETRLMNKLMTHFKPKDEAVKKTPAQAAVIPAEKPANVTMPVNEEETGTSIEELEKRLSLIKP
;
A
#
# COMPACT_ATOMS: atom_id res chain seq x y z
N MET A 1 18.49 6.78 37.31
CA MET A 1 18.65 7.29 35.93
C MET A 1 17.37 6.96 35.16
N LYS A 2 16.70 7.97 34.58
CA LYS A 2 15.56 7.75 33.69
C LYS A 2 16.11 7.05 32.44
N LYS A 3 15.60 5.87 32.08
CA LYS A 3 15.98 5.20 30.83
C LYS A 3 15.58 6.12 29.68
N GLN A 4 16.53 6.55 28.85
CA GLN A 4 16.22 7.34 27.66
C GLN A 4 15.24 6.54 26.80
N LYS A 5 14.09 7.17 26.49
CA LYS A 5 13.04 6.57 25.66
C LYS A 5 13.43 6.75 24.20
N LYS A 6 14.20 5.80 23.67
CA LYS A 6 14.41 5.69 22.22
C LYS A 6 13.10 5.22 21.56
N PHE A 7 12.83 5.70 20.36
CA PHE A 7 11.73 5.18 19.52
C PHE A 7 12.13 3.93 18.73
N TRP A 8 13.38 3.47 18.89
CA TRP A 8 13.85 2.19 18.38
C TRP A 8 14.32 1.24 19.48
N ASN A 9 14.23 -0.05 19.21
CA ASN A 9 14.70 -1.09 20.12
C ASN A 9 15.27 -2.28 19.35
N TRP A 10 16.43 -2.79 19.80
CA TRP A 10 17.01 -4.04 19.29
C TRP A 10 16.62 -5.21 20.20
N LYS A 11 16.20 -6.35 19.62
CA LYS A 11 15.94 -7.58 20.39
C LYS A 11 17.13 -8.55 20.43
N ASN A 12 17.86 -8.66 19.32
CA ASN A 12 18.94 -9.63 19.13
C ASN A 12 20.24 -8.94 18.70
N GLN A 13 20.71 -7.95 19.47
CA GLN A 13 21.92 -7.19 19.12
C GLN A 13 23.21 -7.97 19.43
N ALA A 14 23.14 -9.04 20.24
CA ALA A 14 24.28 -9.66 20.91
C ALA A 14 24.71 -11.04 20.35
N GLY A 15 24.38 -11.35 19.10
CA GLY A 15 24.97 -12.50 18.40
C GLY A 15 26.25 -12.05 17.70
N THR A 16 27.41 -12.37 18.28
CA THR A 16 28.73 -12.25 17.59
C THR A 16 28.93 -13.32 16.52
N ASP A 17 27.93 -14.17 16.30
CA ASP A 17 27.96 -15.23 15.31
C ASP A 17 27.49 -14.66 13.96
N GLU A 18 28.39 -14.68 12.97
CA GLU A 18 28.07 -14.30 11.59
C GLU A 18 26.83 -15.07 11.11
N GLY A 19 25.74 -14.34 10.82
CA GLY A 19 24.52 -14.88 10.22
C GLY A 19 23.28 -14.95 11.12
N GLN A 20 23.32 -14.50 12.38
CA GLN A 20 22.09 -14.35 13.16
C GLN A 20 21.28 -13.13 12.70
N GLU A 21 20.00 -13.36 12.40
CA GLU A 21 19.05 -12.31 12.00
C GLU A 21 18.82 -11.30 13.14
N ARG A 22 19.09 -10.03 12.84
CA ARG A 22 18.98 -8.94 13.81
C ARG A 22 17.62 -8.28 13.68
N VAL A 23 16.95 -8.05 14.81
CA VAL A 23 15.60 -7.46 14.82
C VAL A 23 15.65 -6.06 15.42
N LEU A 24 15.26 -5.07 14.60
CA LEU A 24 15.05 -3.67 14.95
C LEU A 24 13.54 -3.39 14.99
N GLU A 25 13.05 -2.83 16.09
CA GLU A 25 11.66 -2.36 16.21
C GLU A 25 11.66 -0.83 16.13
N LEU A 26 10.83 -0.25 15.25
CA LEU A 26 10.59 1.19 15.08
C LEU A 26 9.12 1.47 15.35
N TYR A 27 8.78 1.73 16.62
CA TYR A 27 7.40 1.88 17.07
C TYR A 27 7.13 3.27 17.67
N GLY A 28 5.97 3.82 17.33
CA GLY A 28 5.56 5.16 17.77
C GLY A 28 6.09 6.27 16.88
N THR A 29 6.03 7.51 17.36
CA THR A 29 6.40 8.69 16.57
C THR A 29 7.91 8.76 16.36
N ILE A 30 8.33 8.95 15.10
CA ILE A 30 9.73 9.11 14.72
C ILE A 30 10.24 10.41 15.32
N ALA A 31 11.29 10.32 16.15
CA ALA A 31 11.92 11.46 16.80
C ALA A 31 10.97 12.32 17.66
N GLU A 32 9.96 11.71 18.31
CA GLU A 32 9.11 12.42 19.27
C GLU A 32 9.91 13.03 20.43
N THR A 33 10.95 12.32 20.85
CA THR A 33 11.91 12.74 21.87
C THR A 33 13.23 13.03 21.18
N SER A 34 13.74 14.25 21.40
CA SER A 34 15.07 14.79 21.07
C SER A 34 15.98 13.94 20.18
N TRP A 35 15.84 14.09 18.86
CA TRP A 35 16.74 13.52 17.84
C TRP A 35 17.98 14.38 17.54
N PHE A 36 17.85 15.70 17.72
CA PHE A 36 18.93 16.67 17.47
C PHE A 36 19.69 17.09 18.74
N ASP A 37 19.17 16.71 19.93
CA ASP A 37 19.83 16.98 21.20
C ASP A 37 20.66 15.77 21.67
N ASP A 38 21.36 15.92 22.79
CA ASP A 38 22.27 14.91 23.33
C ASP A 38 21.58 13.65 23.90
N ASP A 39 20.25 13.60 23.92
CA ASP A 39 19.51 12.50 24.53
C ASP A 39 19.37 11.27 23.63
N VAL A 40 18.90 11.43 22.38
CA VAL A 40 18.67 10.32 21.46
C VAL A 40 19.21 10.71 20.10
N THR A 41 20.50 10.46 19.87
CA THR A 41 21.19 11.04 18.70
C THR A 41 21.16 10.14 17.45
N PRO A 42 21.36 10.69 16.25
CA PRO A 42 21.53 9.90 15.03
C PRO A 42 22.77 9.02 15.10
N LYS A 43 23.82 9.50 15.78
CA LYS A 43 25.05 8.75 16.02
C LYS A 43 24.79 7.48 16.83
N MET A 44 23.92 7.53 17.85
CA MET A 44 23.55 6.34 18.61
C MET A 44 22.86 5.30 17.74
N PHE A 45 21.91 5.72 16.90
CA PHE A 45 21.24 4.82 15.96
C PHE A 45 22.25 4.20 14.99
N HIS A 46 23.12 5.02 14.39
CA HIS A 46 24.19 4.58 13.51
C HIS A 46 25.10 3.55 14.19
N ASP A 47 25.68 3.89 15.34
CA ASP A 47 26.61 3.00 16.04
C ASP A 47 25.94 1.67 16.42
N GLU A 48 24.66 1.69 16.80
CA GLU A 48 23.90 0.46 17.09
C GLU A 48 23.58 -0.37 15.84
N LEU A 49 23.27 0.27 14.71
CA LEU A 49 23.05 -0.39 13.42
C LEU A 49 24.34 -1.08 12.95
N PHE A 50 25.47 -0.38 12.99
CA PHE A 50 26.76 -0.88 12.50
C PHE A 50 27.57 -1.69 13.53
N ALA A 51 27.10 -1.81 14.79
CA ALA A 51 27.71 -2.70 15.78
C ALA A 51 27.58 -4.20 15.43
N GLY A 52 26.69 -4.56 14.50
CA GLY A 52 26.50 -5.94 14.05
C GLY A 52 26.47 -6.08 12.53
N SER A 53 26.66 -7.31 12.06
CA SER A 53 26.61 -7.71 10.65
C SER A 53 25.45 -8.68 10.40
N GLY A 54 25.19 -9.01 9.13
CA GLY A 54 24.12 -9.93 8.72
C GLY A 54 22.80 -9.23 8.35
N PRO A 55 21.76 -10.00 8.01
CA PRO A 55 20.46 -9.43 7.63
C PRO A 55 19.75 -8.79 8.83
N VAL A 56 19.03 -7.69 8.55
CA VAL A 56 18.23 -6.96 9.53
C VAL A 56 16.75 -7.04 9.17
N ILE A 57 15.92 -7.47 10.12
CA ILE A 57 14.47 -7.27 10.07
C ILE A 57 14.12 -5.99 10.82
N VAL A 58 13.40 -5.09 10.16
CA VAL A 58 12.82 -3.89 10.77
C VAL A 58 11.32 -4.10 10.93
N TRP A 59 10.83 -4.24 12.16
CA TRP A 59 9.40 -4.13 12.44
C TRP A 59 9.01 -2.66 12.55
N LEU A 60 8.11 -2.20 11.68
CA LEU A 60 7.72 -0.81 11.58
C LEU A 60 6.23 -0.62 11.89
N ASN A 61 5.96 0.21 12.90
CA ASN A 61 4.61 0.60 13.30
C ASN A 61 4.61 2.05 13.81
N SER A 62 4.48 2.98 12.89
CA SER A 62 4.69 4.39 13.18
C SER A 62 3.76 5.30 12.37
N PRO A 63 3.16 6.32 13.03
CA PRO A 63 2.40 7.36 12.35
C PRO A 63 3.29 8.37 11.59
N GLY A 64 4.61 8.20 11.61
CA GLY A 64 5.58 9.15 11.09
C GLY A 64 6.12 10.06 12.19
N GLY A 65 6.57 11.25 11.81
CA GLY A 65 7.25 12.18 12.70
C GLY A 65 8.20 13.08 11.91
N ASP A 66 9.39 13.30 12.45
CA ASP A 66 10.39 14.18 11.83
C ASP A 66 10.93 13.63 10.50
N CYS A 67 10.83 14.44 9.43
CA CYS A 67 11.24 14.04 8.08
C CYS A 67 12.77 13.95 7.93
N ILE A 68 13.53 14.75 8.67
CA ILE A 68 15.00 14.75 8.61
C ILE A 68 15.55 13.52 9.33
N ALA A 69 14.99 13.16 10.48
CA ALA A 69 15.30 11.93 11.20
C ALA A 69 15.01 10.70 10.34
N ALA A 70 13.84 10.67 9.68
CA ALA A 70 13.49 9.62 8.75
C ALA A 70 14.47 9.53 7.57
N SER A 71 14.88 10.66 7.00
CA SER A 71 15.88 10.71 5.92
C SER A 71 17.25 10.19 6.37
N GLN A 72 17.68 10.50 7.59
CA GLN A 72 18.92 9.97 8.15
C GLN A 72 18.84 8.46 8.38
N ILE A 73 17.75 7.95 8.96
CA ILE A 73 17.54 6.51 9.13
C ILE A 73 17.50 5.81 7.78
N TYR A 74 16.77 6.36 6.80
CA TYR A 74 16.72 5.85 5.44
C TYR A 74 18.14 5.71 4.87
N THR A 75 18.96 6.75 4.98
CA THR A 75 20.33 6.75 4.48
C THR A 75 21.21 5.71 5.19
N MET A 76 21.10 5.59 6.50
CA MET A 76 21.86 4.61 7.29
C MET A 76 21.47 3.17 6.95
N LEU A 77 20.18 2.91 6.71
CA LEU A 77 19.69 1.59 6.27
C LEU A 77 20.13 1.27 4.83
N MET A 78 20.16 2.27 3.94
CA MET A 78 20.67 2.12 2.57
C MET A 78 22.18 1.86 2.52
N ASP A 79 22.96 2.43 3.45
CA ASP A 79 24.40 2.21 3.56
C ASP A 79 24.76 0.87 4.26
N TYR A 80 23.78 0.25 4.92
CA TYR A 80 23.98 -1.02 5.59
C TYR A 80 24.24 -2.15 4.57
N GLN A 81 25.29 -2.93 4.81
CA GLN A 81 25.76 -3.94 3.84
C GLN A 81 24.90 -5.20 3.76
N GLY A 82 24.13 -5.49 4.83
CA GLY A 82 23.24 -6.65 4.86
C GLY A 82 21.85 -6.33 4.32
N ASP A 83 21.11 -7.37 3.91
CA ASP A 83 19.72 -7.18 3.47
C ASP A 83 18.85 -6.63 4.60
N VAL A 84 18.06 -5.60 4.27
CA VAL A 84 17.10 -5.00 5.20
C VAL A 84 15.69 -5.40 4.77
N THR A 85 15.02 -6.22 5.60
CA THR A 85 13.60 -6.56 5.41
C THR A 85 12.75 -5.73 6.35
N VAL A 86 11.99 -4.78 5.80
CA VAL A 86 11.01 -4.00 6.55
C VAL A 86 9.68 -4.75 6.59
N LYS A 87 9.14 -4.97 7.79
CA LYS A 87 7.85 -5.59 8.05
C LYS A 87 6.92 -4.58 8.71
N ILE A 88 5.87 -4.17 7.99
CA ILE A 88 4.86 -3.24 8.49
C ILE A 88 3.73 -4.05 9.11
N ASP A 89 3.62 -4.02 10.44
CA ASP A 89 2.66 -4.85 11.20
C ASP A 89 1.40 -4.11 11.66
N GLY A 90 1.34 -2.80 11.44
CA GLY A 90 0.19 -1.97 11.74
C GLY A 90 0.09 -0.79 10.78
N ILE A 91 0.98 0.19 10.93
CA ILE A 91 0.96 1.40 10.11
C ILE A 91 2.37 1.87 9.75
N ALA A 92 2.56 2.31 8.52
CA ALA A 92 3.70 3.13 8.10
C ALA A 92 3.18 4.39 7.41
N ALA A 93 2.99 5.46 8.17
CA ALA A 93 2.42 6.71 7.66
C ALA A 93 3.46 7.83 7.64
N SER A 94 3.30 8.77 6.69
CA SER A 94 4.13 9.99 6.63
C SER A 94 5.62 9.62 6.60
N ALA A 95 6.47 10.26 7.42
CA ALA A 95 7.92 10.00 7.49
C ALA A 95 8.30 8.52 7.71
N ALA A 96 7.44 7.70 8.33
CA ALA A 96 7.70 6.27 8.49
C ALA A 96 7.63 5.51 7.17
N SER A 97 6.75 5.93 6.26
CA SER A 97 6.70 5.34 4.91
C SER A 97 7.99 5.59 4.14
N VAL A 98 8.68 6.72 4.37
CA VAL A 98 10.00 7.00 3.79
C VAL A 98 11.04 6.02 4.31
N ILE A 99 11.09 5.78 5.63
CA ILE A 99 11.99 4.77 6.22
C ILE A 99 11.73 3.39 5.61
N ALA A 100 10.46 3.02 5.40
CA ALA A 100 10.12 1.74 4.79
C ALA A 100 10.76 1.56 3.40
N MET A 101 10.91 2.63 2.62
CA MET A 101 11.52 2.57 1.29
C MET A 101 13.02 2.25 1.30
N ALA A 102 13.69 2.29 2.47
CA ALA A 102 15.08 1.87 2.58
C ALA A 102 15.23 0.34 2.61
N GLY A 103 14.14 -0.41 2.78
CA GLY A 103 14.17 -1.86 2.79
C GLY A 103 14.50 -2.43 1.42
N THR A 104 15.49 -3.34 1.38
CA THR A 104 15.69 -4.26 0.25
C THR A 104 14.39 -5.02 -0.05
N THR A 105 13.65 -5.38 0.99
CA THR A 105 12.30 -5.98 0.91
C THR A 105 11.37 -5.30 1.89
N VAL A 106 10.15 -5.02 1.48
CA VAL A 106 9.08 -4.38 2.25
C VAL A 106 7.87 -5.30 2.24
N LEU A 107 7.52 -5.83 3.41
CA LEU A 107 6.38 -6.72 3.60
C LEU A 107 5.33 -6.03 4.46
N MET A 108 4.06 -6.20 4.10
CA MET A 108 2.94 -5.63 4.88
C MET A 108 2.08 -6.73 5.49
N ALA A 109 1.68 -6.59 6.75
CA ALA A 109 0.63 -7.44 7.30
C ALA A 109 -0.66 -7.27 6.48
N PRO A 110 -1.49 -8.32 6.34
CA PRO A 110 -2.75 -8.22 5.58
C PRO A 110 -3.68 -7.09 6.07
N THR A 111 -3.57 -6.72 7.35
CA THR A 111 -4.37 -5.67 8.00
C THR A 111 -3.63 -4.34 8.16
N ALA A 112 -2.39 -4.23 7.66
CA ALA A 112 -1.60 -3.02 7.78
C ALA A 112 -2.00 -1.94 6.76
N LEU A 113 -1.70 -0.70 7.11
CA LEU A 113 -1.88 0.47 6.26
C LEU A 113 -0.56 1.19 6.00
N MET A 114 -0.43 1.76 4.82
CA MET A 114 0.61 2.72 4.48
C MET A 114 -0.05 4.04 4.08
N MET A 115 0.53 5.17 4.47
CA MET A 115 0.07 6.49 4.06
C MET A 115 1.22 7.38 3.62
N ILE A 116 1.03 8.07 2.50
CA ILE A 116 1.93 9.11 2.01
C ILE A 116 1.17 10.43 1.84
N HIS A 117 1.83 11.53 2.17
CA HIS A 117 1.25 12.88 2.09
C HIS A 117 2.38 13.92 1.97
N ASN A 118 2.02 15.17 1.66
CA ASN A 118 2.98 16.27 1.62
C ASN A 118 3.59 16.55 3.00
N PRO A 119 4.85 17.03 3.07
CA PRO A 119 5.44 17.44 4.33
C PRO A 119 4.64 18.59 4.96
N MET A 120 4.63 18.62 6.29
CA MET A 120 3.89 19.61 7.07
C MET A 120 4.81 20.25 8.11
N THR A 121 4.65 21.55 8.31
CA THR A 121 5.30 22.28 9.40
C THR A 121 4.34 23.32 9.99
N MET A 122 4.70 23.89 11.14
CA MET A 122 4.08 25.09 11.69
C MET A 122 5.09 26.24 11.60
N ALA A 123 4.72 27.32 10.93
CA ALA A 123 5.56 28.51 10.75
C ALA A 123 4.86 29.77 11.28
N TYR A 124 5.63 30.75 11.75
CA TYR A 124 5.15 32.06 12.18
C TYR A 124 6.19 33.13 11.86
N GLY A 125 5.75 34.28 11.32
CA GLY A 125 6.65 35.36 10.91
C GLY A 125 5.97 36.35 9.97
N ASN A 126 6.77 37.19 9.31
CA ASN A 126 6.29 38.10 8.27
C ASN A 126 6.08 37.36 6.93
N HIS A 127 5.72 38.10 5.88
CA HIS A 127 5.51 37.56 4.53
C HIS A 127 6.73 36.76 4.01
N GLU A 128 7.94 37.34 4.11
CA GLU A 128 9.18 36.70 3.64
C GLU A 128 9.51 35.41 4.44
N ASP A 129 9.18 35.39 5.73
CA ASP A 129 9.35 34.19 6.56
C ASP A 129 8.41 33.06 6.11
N MET A 130 7.18 33.39 5.70
CA MET A 130 6.21 32.40 5.19
C MET A 130 6.60 31.88 3.80
N GLU A 131 7.10 32.74 2.91
CA GLU A 131 7.63 32.30 1.61
C GLU A 131 8.79 31.30 1.78
N LYS A 132 9.75 31.60 2.66
CA LYS A 132 10.86 30.68 2.96
C LYS A 132 10.39 29.35 3.55
N ALA A 133 9.34 29.37 4.36
CA ALA A 133 8.76 28.13 4.91
C ALA A 133 8.12 27.27 3.81
N ILE A 134 7.45 27.89 2.83
CA ILE A 134 6.89 27.20 1.66
C ILE A 134 8.02 26.60 0.82
N GLU A 135 9.04 27.39 0.47
CA GLU A 135 10.21 26.91 -0.28
C GLU A 135 10.88 25.71 0.40
N MET A 136 11.03 25.77 1.72
CA MET A 136 11.58 24.64 2.49
C MET A 136 10.70 23.38 2.41
N LEU A 137 9.38 23.52 2.51
CA LEU A 137 8.47 22.38 2.38
C LEU A 137 8.52 21.76 0.97
N ASP A 138 8.67 22.59 -0.07
CA ASP A 138 8.84 22.11 -1.45
C ASP A 138 10.12 21.28 -1.59
N GLU A 139 11.24 21.76 -1.04
CA GLU A 139 12.51 20.99 -1.05
C GLU A 139 12.40 19.67 -0.26
N VAL A 140 11.71 19.68 0.89
CA VAL A 140 11.45 18.45 1.65
C VAL A 140 10.57 17.49 0.86
N LYS A 141 9.56 17.99 0.14
CA LYS A 141 8.69 17.16 -0.72
C LYS A 141 9.51 16.51 -1.83
N GLU A 142 10.37 17.26 -2.51
CA GLU A 142 11.24 16.73 -3.56
C GLU A 142 12.20 15.66 -3.04
N SER A 143 12.73 15.85 -1.82
CA SER A 143 13.57 14.86 -1.13
C SER A 143 12.81 13.57 -0.83
N ILE A 144 11.58 13.67 -0.31
CA ILE A 144 10.72 12.51 -0.04
C ILE A 144 10.37 11.76 -1.33
N ILE A 145 10.03 12.48 -2.41
CA ILE A 145 9.70 11.87 -3.71
C ILE A 145 10.86 11.02 -4.23
N ASN A 146 12.12 11.40 -3.99
CA ASN A 146 13.28 10.61 -4.43
C ASN A 146 13.23 9.18 -3.87
N ALA A 147 12.93 9.02 -2.58
CA ALA A 147 12.84 7.70 -1.96
C ALA A 147 11.70 6.85 -2.57
N TYR A 148 10.54 7.47 -2.82
CA TYR A 148 9.42 6.78 -3.46
C TYR A 148 9.67 6.45 -4.92
N GLU A 149 10.31 7.35 -5.68
CA GLU A 149 10.65 7.13 -7.09
C GLU A 149 11.61 5.95 -7.23
N ILE A 150 12.64 5.88 -6.38
CA ILE A 150 13.59 4.76 -6.35
C ILE A 150 12.86 3.44 -6.07
N LYS A 151 11.98 3.39 -5.05
CA LYS A 151 11.31 2.14 -4.66
C LYS A 151 10.24 1.69 -5.65
N THR A 152 9.41 2.62 -6.12
CA THR A 152 8.21 2.32 -6.92
C THR A 152 8.44 2.35 -8.43
N SER A 153 9.53 3.00 -8.89
CA SER A 153 9.77 3.35 -10.30
C SER A 153 8.66 4.18 -10.96
N MET A 154 7.78 4.81 -10.17
CA MET A 154 6.72 5.67 -10.67
C MET A 154 7.27 7.07 -11.01
N SER A 155 6.69 7.71 -12.02
CA SER A 155 7.06 9.10 -12.37
C SER A 155 6.80 10.05 -11.20
N ARG A 156 7.69 11.04 -10.99
CA ARG A 156 7.53 12.13 -10.01
C ARG A 156 6.15 12.78 -10.03
N ALA A 157 5.59 13.05 -11.21
CA ALA A 157 4.26 13.67 -11.33
C ALA A 157 3.15 12.83 -10.68
N LYS A 158 3.19 11.50 -10.87
CA LYS A 158 2.23 10.58 -10.26
C LYS A 158 2.43 10.49 -8.75
N LEU A 159 3.69 10.42 -8.28
CA LEU A 159 4.00 10.41 -6.85
C LEU A 159 3.56 11.71 -6.16
N SER A 160 3.84 12.86 -6.76
CA SER A 160 3.39 14.16 -6.29
C SER A 160 1.87 14.20 -6.15
N HIS A 161 1.12 13.73 -7.15
CA HIS A 161 -0.33 13.66 -7.08
C HIS A 161 -0.86 12.75 -5.95
N LEU A 162 -0.21 11.62 -5.68
CA LEU A 162 -0.57 10.74 -4.57
C LEU A 162 -0.31 11.43 -3.21
N MET A 163 0.80 12.16 -3.09
CA MET A 163 1.11 12.92 -1.87
C MET A 163 0.13 14.09 -1.67
N ASP A 164 -0.23 14.81 -2.74
CA ASP A 164 -1.22 15.88 -2.70
C ASP A 164 -2.60 15.40 -2.25
N SER A 165 -2.91 14.13 -2.51
CA SER A 165 -4.20 13.52 -2.17
C SER A 165 -4.25 12.88 -0.78
N GLU A 166 -3.16 12.92 0.00
CA GLU A 166 -3.00 12.14 1.24
C GLU A 166 -3.43 10.68 1.03
N THR A 167 -2.63 9.92 0.29
CA THR A 167 -3.02 8.59 -0.15
C THR A 167 -2.81 7.54 0.94
N TRP A 168 -3.91 6.91 1.36
CA TRP A 168 -3.93 5.72 2.20
C TRP A 168 -4.00 4.44 1.34
N MET A 169 -3.18 3.45 1.69
CA MET A 169 -3.02 2.19 0.97
C MET A 169 -3.13 1.02 1.95
N ASN A 170 -3.97 0.04 1.63
CA ASN A 170 -3.86 -1.28 2.24
C ASN A 170 -2.71 -2.07 1.60
N ALA A 171 -2.37 -3.25 2.17
CA ALA A 171 -1.26 -4.07 1.69
C ALA A 171 -1.31 -4.35 0.17
N ASN A 172 -2.47 -4.76 -0.36
CA ASN A 172 -2.62 -5.03 -1.80
C ASN A 172 -2.37 -3.79 -2.65
N LYS A 173 -2.89 -2.62 -2.23
CA LYS A 173 -2.72 -1.38 -2.98
C LYS A 173 -1.27 -0.88 -2.93
N ALA A 174 -0.61 -1.02 -1.78
CA ALA A 174 0.80 -0.70 -1.64
C ALA A 174 1.67 -1.56 -2.57
N ILE A 175 1.35 -2.86 -2.70
CA ILE A 175 2.02 -3.76 -3.66
C ILE A 175 1.73 -3.35 -5.11
N GLU A 176 0.46 -3.11 -5.45
CA GLU A 176 0.05 -2.68 -6.79
C GLU A 176 0.78 -1.39 -7.23
N LEU A 177 1.03 -0.49 -6.28
CA LEU A 177 1.74 0.78 -6.52
C LEU A 177 3.26 0.70 -6.29
N GLY A 178 3.80 -0.47 -5.93
CA GLY A 178 5.25 -0.69 -5.75
C GLY A 178 5.85 -0.16 -4.44
N PHE A 179 5.03 0.24 -3.47
CA PHE A 179 5.50 0.65 -2.14
C PHE A 179 5.79 -0.53 -1.21
N ALA A 180 5.24 -1.71 -1.51
CA ALA A 180 5.53 -2.96 -0.82
C ALA A 180 5.79 -4.06 -1.85
N ASP A 181 6.54 -5.09 -1.46
CA ASP A 181 6.90 -6.20 -2.33
C ASP A 181 5.95 -7.39 -2.15
N ASP A 182 5.50 -7.66 -0.92
CA ASP A 182 4.54 -8.75 -0.66
C ASP A 182 3.80 -8.59 0.69
N ILE A 183 2.87 -9.50 0.96
CA ILE A 183 2.12 -9.63 2.20
C ILE A 183 2.84 -10.58 3.16
N LEU A 184 2.85 -10.26 4.46
CA LEU A 184 3.32 -11.19 5.49
C LEU A 184 2.45 -12.46 5.51
N VAL A 185 3.11 -13.61 5.36
CA VAL A 185 2.47 -14.93 5.35
C VAL A 185 2.45 -15.52 6.76
N ASP A 186 1.32 -16.10 7.15
CA ASP A 186 1.25 -16.97 8.32
C ASP A 186 1.77 -18.36 7.92
N GLU A 187 2.99 -18.69 8.31
CA GLU A 187 3.62 -19.98 8.00
C GLU A 187 2.80 -21.19 8.52
N LYS A 188 1.91 -20.99 9.50
CA LYS A 188 1.01 -22.04 9.99
C LYS A 188 -0.18 -22.29 9.06
N LYS A 189 -0.41 -21.41 8.09
CA LYS A 189 -1.50 -21.45 7.11
C LYS A 189 -0.98 -21.49 5.68
N SER A 190 0.31 -21.78 5.48
CA SER A 190 0.89 -21.94 4.15
C SER A 190 0.05 -22.92 3.33
N ALA A 191 -0.05 -22.68 2.02
CA ALA A 191 -1.00 -23.32 1.10
C ALA A 191 -0.89 -24.85 1.00
N ASP A 192 0.12 -25.47 1.64
CA ASP A 192 0.26 -26.91 1.78
C ASP A 192 -0.81 -27.54 2.69
N ASP A 193 -1.45 -26.75 3.56
CA ASP A 193 -2.48 -27.19 4.51
C ASP A 193 -3.92 -26.87 4.07
N ILE A 194 -4.14 -26.37 2.85
CA ILE A 194 -5.48 -26.35 2.26
C ILE A 194 -5.67 -27.63 1.45
N PRO A 195 -6.46 -28.63 1.92
CA PRO A 195 -6.77 -29.78 1.09
C PRO A 195 -7.46 -29.25 -0.16
N ALA A 196 -7.02 -29.70 -1.34
CA ALA A 196 -7.57 -29.39 -2.66
C ALA A 196 -9.08 -29.73 -2.84
N TYR A 197 -9.78 -30.07 -1.75
CA TYR A 197 -11.20 -30.37 -1.68
C TYR A 197 -12.06 -29.26 -1.05
N ALA A 198 -11.49 -28.19 -0.48
CA ALA A 198 -12.29 -27.09 0.05
C ALA A 198 -12.71 -26.14 -1.09
N PHE A 199 -13.97 -26.25 -1.51
CA PHE A 199 -14.61 -25.63 -2.69
C PHE A 199 -14.52 -26.44 -3.99
N SER A 200 -15.05 -27.66 -3.96
CA SER A 200 -15.77 -28.11 -5.16
C SER A 200 -16.94 -27.14 -5.39
N GLY A 201 -16.82 -26.23 -6.35
CA GLY A 201 -17.90 -25.30 -6.74
C GLY A 201 -19.22 -26.04 -7.04
N LYS A 202 -19.11 -27.32 -7.42
CA LYS A 202 -20.24 -28.21 -7.63
C LYS A 202 -21.04 -28.50 -6.36
N GLU A 203 -20.40 -28.61 -5.20
CA GLU A 203 -21.07 -28.92 -3.94
C GLU A 203 -21.76 -27.68 -3.33
N THR A 204 -21.13 -26.50 -3.45
CA THR A 204 -21.75 -25.24 -3.05
C THR A 204 -22.91 -24.87 -3.95
N GLU A 205 -22.79 -25.06 -5.27
CA GLU A 205 -23.91 -24.94 -6.21
C GLU A 205 -25.02 -25.93 -5.89
N THR A 206 -24.70 -27.21 -5.65
CA THR A 206 -25.73 -28.22 -5.34
C THR A 206 -26.47 -27.90 -4.03
N ARG A 207 -25.76 -27.41 -3.00
CA ARG A 207 -26.39 -26.99 -1.73
C ARG A 207 -27.23 -25.73 -1.90
N LEU A 208 -26.80 -24.78 -2.73
CA LEU A 208 -27.57 -23.58 -3.05
C LEU A 208 -28.84 -23.93 -3.86
N MET A 209 -28.70 -24.77 -4.89
CA MET A 209 -29.83 -25.22 -5.72
C MET A 209 -30.84 -26.03 -4.92
N ASN A 210 -30.39 -26.92 -4.02
CA ASN A 210 -31.28 -27.66 -3.13
C ASN A 210 -32.04 -26.73 -2.15
N LYS A 211 -31.40 -25.65 -1.66
CA LYS A 211 -32.08 -24.64 -0.85
C LYS A 211 -33.10 -23.83 -1.65
N LEU A 212 -32.79 -23.48 -2.90
CA LEU A 212 -33.72 -22.78 -3.79
C LEU A 212 -34.93 -23.65 -4.17
N MET A 213 -34.72 -24.93 -4.48
CA MET A 213 -35.80 -25.87 -4.83
C MET A 213 -36.73 -26.19 -3.65
N THR A 214 -36.22 -26.13 -2.41
CA THR A 214 -37.06 -26.33 -1.21
C THR A 214 -37.90 -25.11 -0.86
N HIS A 215 -37.55 -23.91 -1.35
CA HIS A 215 -38.32 -22.68 -1.15
C HIS A 215 -39.23 -22.32 -2.34
N PHE A 216 -38.97 -22.88 -3.52
CA PHE A 216 -39.83 -22.76 -4.71
C PHE A 216 -40.40 -24.13 -5.12
N LYS A 217 -41.41 -24.62 -4.39
CA LYS A 217 -42.31 -25.66 -4.94
C LYS A 217 -43.37 -24.97 -5.80
N PRO A 218 -43.49 -25.27 -7.11
CA PRO A 218 -44.67 -24.88 -7.86
C PRO A 218 -45.89 -25.58 -7.25
N LYS A 219 -47.00 -24.85 -7.09
CA LYS A 219 -48.29 -25.48 -6.76
C LYS A 219 -48.70 -26.33 -7.96
N ASP A 220 -48.94 -27.62 -7.72
CA ASP A 220 -49.60 -28.51 -8.68
C ASP A 220 -51.04 -28.02 -8.90
N GLU A 221 -51.29 -27.27 -9.97
CA GLU A 221 -52.63 -27.15 -10.55
C GLU A 221 -52.77 -28.14 -11.71
N ALA A 222 -53.71 -29.06 -11.53
CA ALA A 222 -54.03 -30.11 -12.49
C ALA A 222 -54.56 -29.52 -13.80
N VAL A 223 -53.82 -29.72 -14.91
CA VAL A 223 -54.35 -29.53 -16.26
C VAL A 223 -54.45 -30.89 -16.95
N LYS A 224 -55.69 -31.29 -17.23
CA LYS A 224 -56.06 -32.53 -17.94
C LYS A 224 -55.37 -32.62 -19.30
N LYS A 225 -54.78 -33.78 -19.59
CA LYS A 225 -54.25 -34.12 -20.92
C LYS A 225 -55.39 -34.51 -21.87
N THR A 226 -55.35 -34.00 -23.09
CA THR A 226 -55.89 -34.68 -24.28
C THR A 226 -54.79 -34.77 -25.35
N PRO A 227 -54.65 -35.90 -26.06
CA PRO A 227 -53.55 -36.12 -26.98
C PRO A 227 -53.89 -35.64 -28.39
N ALA A 228 -53.02 -34.84 -29.00
CA ALA A 228 -53.00 -34.63 -30.44
C ALA A 228 -51.55 -34.70 -30.95
N GLN A 229 -51.44 -35.30 -32.13
CA GLN A 229 -50.27 -35.95 -32.71
C GLN A 229 -49.15 -35.01 -33.18
N ALA A 230 -48.02 -35.68 -33.44
CA ALA A 230 -46.76 -35.17 -33.95
C ALA A 230 -46.85 -34.21 -35.15
N ALA A 231 -45.99 -33.20 -35.14
CA ALA A 231 -45.47 -32.58 -36.35
C ALA A 231 -43.98 -32.25 -36.14
N VAL A 232 -43.20 -32.61 -37.15
CA VAL A 232 -41.75 -32.52 -37.29
C VAL A 232 -41.28 -31.07 -37.26
N ILE A 233 -40.17 -30.78 -36.57
CA ILE A 233 -39.48 -29.49 -36.60
C ILE A 233 -38.48 -29.49 -37.77
N PRO A 234 -38.60 -28.60 -38.78
CA PRO A 234 -37.52 -28.36 -39.73
C PRO A 234 -36.44 -27.50 -39.08
N ALA A 235 -35.18 -27.85 -39.31
CA ALA A 235 -34.03 -27.06 -38.91
C ALA A 235 -33.92 -25.79 -39.78
N GLU A 236 -34.19 -24.63 -39.19
CA GLU A 236 -33.72 -23.34 -39.74
C GLU A 236 -32.76 -22.66 -38.77
N LYS A 237 -31.63 -22.26 -39.35
CA LYS A 237 -30.48 -21.60 -38.75
C LYS A 237 -30.86 -20.14 -38.45
N PRO A 238 -30.61 -19.58 -37.25
CA PRO A 238 -30.91 -18.17 -37.02
C PRO A 238 -29.94 -17.29 -37.83
N ALA A 239 -30.54 -16.33 -38.53
CA ALA A 239 -29.88 -15.30 -39.31
C ALA A 239 -29.03 -14.36 -38.43
N ASN A 240 -27.97 -13.82 -39.03
CA ASN A 240 -27.12 -12.76 -38.51
C ASN A 240 -27.95 -11.60 -37.95
N VAL A 241 -27.83 -11.33 -36.65
CA VAL A 241 -28.29 -10.08 -36.04
C VAL A 241 -27.10 -9.13 -36.01
N THR A 242 -27.01 -8.27 -37.00
CA THR A 242 -26.19 -7.05 -36.99
C THR A 242 -26.75 -6.07 -35.97
N MET A 243 -25.92 -5.65 -35.02
CA MET A 243 -26.24 -4.53 -34.13
C MET A 243 -26.16 -3.20 -34.90
N PRO A 244 -27.08 -2.24 -34.67
CA PRO A 244 -26.96 -0.92 -35.27
C PRO A 244 -25.83 -0.15 -34.59
N VAL A 245 -24.87 0.32 -35.38
CA VAL A 245 -23.90 1.35 -34.99
C VAL A 245 -24.64 2.68 -35.05
N ASN A 246 -24.87 3.30 -33.89
CA ASN A 246 -25.23 4.72 -33.82
C ASN A 246 -23.93 5.51 -33.93
N GLU A 247 -23.67 6.06 -35.11
CA GLU A 247 -22.75 7.18 -35.29
C GLU A 247 -23.45 8.47 -34.80
N GLU A 248 -22.65 9.42 -34.30
CA GLU A 248 -23.02 10.75 -33.74
C GLU A 248 -23.22 10.83 -32.22
N GLU A 249 -22.17 10.55 -31.45
CA GLU A 249 -21.80 11.40 -30.30
C GLU A 249 -20.51 12.12 -30.64
N THR A 250 -20.63 13.32 -31.21
CA THR A 250 -19.49 14.22 -31.44
C THR A 250 -19.00 14.72 -30.08
N GLY A 251 -17.84 14.24 -29.64
CA GLY A 251 -17.14 14.78 -28.47
C GLY A 251 -16.88 16.29 -28.61
N THR A 252 -16.79 16.98 -27.48
CA THR A 252 -16.53 18.42 -27.39
C THR A 252 -15.28 18.81 -28.19
N SER A 253 -15.39 19.84 -29.04
CA SER A 253 -14.28 20.25 -29.90
C SER A 253 -13.10 20.81 -29.09
N ILE A 254 -11.89 20.70 -29.65
CA ILE A 254 -10.66 21.20 -29.03
C ILE A 254 -10.75 22.71 -28.75
N GLU A 255 -11.38 23.49 -29.63
CA GLU A 255 -11.60 24.93 -29.42
C GLU A 255 -12.45 25.22 -28.18
N GLU A 256 -13.44 24.38 -27.87
CA GLU A 256 -14.29 24.58 -26.69
C GLU A 256 -13.56 24.20 -25.40
N LEU A 257 -12.65 23.23 -25.45
CA LEU A 257 -11.75 22.89 -24.33
C LEU A 257 -10.73 24.01 -24.06
N GLU A 258 -10.14 24.58 -25.11
CA GLU A 258 -9.19 25.70 -24.97
C GLU A 258 -9.87 26.96 -24.42
N LYS A 259 -11.11 27.24 -24.82
CA LYS A 259 -11.89 28.36 -24.27
C LYS A 259 -12.17 28.18 -22.78
N ARG A 260 -12.49 26.97 -22.33
CA ARG A 260 -12.70 26.68 -20.89
C ARG A 260 -11.39 26.77 -20.11
N LEU A 261 -10.28 26.35 -20.70
CA LEU A 261 -8.95 26.46 -20.07
C LEU A 261 -8.52 27.93 -19.90
N SER A 262 -8.92 28.82 -20.79
CA SER A 262 -8.61 30.26 -20.71
C SER A 262 -9.31 30.99 -19.55
N LEU A 263 -10.40 30.43 -19.03
CA LEU A 263 -11.17 31.00 -17.92
C LEU A 263 -10.63 30.62 -16.53
N ILE A 264 -9.68 29.67 -16.47
CA ILE A 264 -9.16 29.08 -15.23
C ILE A 264 -7.71 29.51 -14.97
N LYS A 265 -7.05 30.17 -15.93
CA LYS A 265 -5.73 30.77 -15.70
C LYS A 265 -5.88 32.17 -15.11
N PRO A 266 -5.17 32.50 -14.01
CA PRO A 266 -5.13 33.86 -13.46
C PRO A 266 -4.42 34.84 -14.39
#